data_AF-A0A150SXQ3-F1
#
_entry.id   AF-A0A150SXQ3-F1
#
_cell.length_a   1.000
_cell.length_b   1.000
_cell.length_c   1.000
_cell.angle_alpha   90.00
_cell.angle_beta   90.00
_cell.angle_gamma   90.00
#
_symmetry.space_group_name_H-M   'P 1'
#
loop_
_entity.id
_entity.type
_entity.pdbx_description
1 polymer ?
#
loop_
_entity_poly.entity_id
_entity_poly.type
_entity_poly.pdbx_seq_one_letter_code
_entity_poly.pdbx_strand_id
1 'polypeptide(L)'
;IRPGASPLRRMTRFEYNSTIRDLLGDDSAPADAFVVEEEALGFNNQAAALGVTPLLAEQLMKASEAIAARAARNIEGLLEGCDPAVQGPEACADELIARFGKRAFRRPLTPAEGERFARLFAWGNGEHGFSTGVELVIQAMLQSPHFLYRVELGMPDPVGDGVVPLSDHEIASRLSYLLWGSMPDDALFAAADAGELRTAEQIAAHARRLLDDPRARAAVANFHAQWLQLSNIDTLTKDPAVYPHFHGGLPALLRAETEAFLEHVVFDDAAGDVATLLTAPYSLMNAELRAFYGLPAGPAGAPDELAIVPLDPSQRAGFLTHASLLSVLAKPNQSSPVHRGKFVRERLLCQILPPPPPDVDIQPPDVREGIPTRRRFEQHAADPSCSGCHKLMDPIGFGFERYDGIGLYRETDQGVPIDASGEIGGTGGADGPFDGAVELAHRLAESGEVRQCVATQWFRFGYGRAEQAEDECSMTQIQAAFAESGYNIKALLVALTQTDA
;
A
#
# COMPACT_ATOMS: atom_id res chain seq x y z
N ILE A 1 17.82 -22.40 8.89
CA ILE A 1 17.40 -21.01 8.61
C ILE A 1 16.56 -20.59 9.81
N ARG A 2 16.80 -19.40 10.37
CA ARG A 2 15.95 -18.83 11.43
C ARG A 2 15.22 -17.66 10.81
N PRO A 3 13.99 -17.85 10.30
CA PRO A 3 13.24 -16.75 9.72
C PRO A 3 12.88 -15.71 10.77
N GLY A 4 12.67 -14.46 10.33
CA GLY A 4 12.23 -13.40 11.22
C GLY A 4 10.84 -13.71 11.82
N ALA A 5 10.55 -13.15 12.98
CA ALA A 5 9.27 -13.40 13.65
C ALA A 5 8.09 -12.86 12.83
N SER A 6 7.01 -13.64 12.75
CA SER A 6 5.73 -13.20 12.20
C SER A 6 4.92 -12.47 13.29
N PRO A 7 4.69 -11.15 13.18
CA PRO A 7 4.03 -10.39 14.23
C PRO A 7 2.52 -10.58 14.16
N LEU A 8 1.84 -10.47 15.30
CA LEU A 8 0.38 -10.40 15.33
C LEU A 8 -0.07 -9.06 14.74
N ARG A 9 -0.60 -9.09 13.51
CA ARG A 9 -0.97 -7.90 12.74
C ARG A 9 -2.48 -7.71 12.71
N ARG A 10 -2.98 -6.57 13.20
CA ARG A 10 -4.39 -6.17 13.03
C ARG A 10 -4.66 -5.87 11.55
N MET A 11 -5.86 -6.15 11.06
CA MET A 11 -6.29 -5.66 9.74
C MET A 11 -6.33 -4.13 9.73
N THR A 12 -5.80 -3.52 8.66
CA THR A 12 -5.98 -2.08 8.40
C THR A 12 -7.42 -1.75 7.99
N ARG A 13 -7.78 -0.47 7.89
CA ARG A 13 -9.07 0.00 7.36
C ARG A 13 -9.34 -0.58 5.96
N PHE A 14 -8.32 -0.58 5.10
CA PHE A 14 -8.39 -1.17 3.76
C PHE A 14 -8.69 -2.67 3.82
N GLU A 15 -7.96 -3.40 4.66
CA GLU A 15 -8.12 -4.85 4.80
C GLU A 15 -9.46 -5.23 5.44
N TYR A 16 -9.92 -4.45 6.43
CA TYR A 16 -11.20 -4.63 7.09
C TYR A 16 -12.36 -4.44 6.09
N ASN A 17 -12.38 -3.32 5.37
CA ASN A 17 -13.43 -3.05 4.37
C ASN A 17 -13.42 -4.12 3.26
N SER A 18 -12.25 -4.49 2.75
CA SER A 18 -12.12 -5.53 1.72
C SER A 18 -12.60 -6.90 2.22
N THR A 19 -12.25 -7.26 3.46
CA THR A 19 -12.67 -8.53 4.08
C THR A 19 -14.17 -8.54 4.31
N ILE A 20 -14.78 -7.45 4.79
CA ILE A 20 -16.23 -7.36 5.01
C ILE A 20 -17.00 -7.48 3.69
N ARG A 21 -16.54 -6.82 2.63
CA ARG A 21 -17.10 -6.98 1.29
C ARG A 21 -17.03 -8.44 0.83
N ASP A 22 -15.88 -9.08 0.91
CA ASP A 22 -15.70 -10.45 0.39
C ASP A 22 -16.36 -11.53 1.28
N LEU A 23 -16.59 -11.22 2.57
CA LEU A 23 -17.25 -12.09 3.55
C LEU A 23 -18.79 -12.02 3.47
N LEU A 24 -19.35 -10.83 3.24
CA LEU A 24 -20.79 -10.57 3.37
C LEU A 24 -21.44 -9.90 2.14
N GLY A 25 -20.65 -9.45 1.16
CA GLY A 25 -21.13 -8.59 0.08
C GLY A 25 -21.49 -7.16 0.55
N ASP A 26 -20.95 -6.74 1.69
CA ASP A 26 -21.24 -5.42 2.28
C ASP A 26 -20.20 -4.37 1.84
N ASP A 27 -20.61 -3.50 0.92
CA ASP A 27 -19.79 -2.39 0.39
C ASP A 27 -19.91 -1.09 1.20
N SER A 28 -20.45 -1.11 2.44
CA SER A 28 -20.65 0.13 3.21
C SER A 28 -19.36 0.79 3.72
N ALA A 29 -18.21 0.15 3.54
CA ALA A 29 -16.88 0.63 3.94
C ALA A 29 -16.80 1.26 5.37
N PRO A 30 -17.29 0.58 6.42
CA PRO A 30 -17.45 1.18 7.74
C PRO A 30 -16.11 1.60 8.38
N ALA A 31 -15.00 1.00 7.97
CA ALA A 31 -13.68 1.36 8.47
C ALA A 31 -13.23 2.75 8.02
N ASP A 32 -13.89 3.39 7.05
CA ASP A 32 -13.57 4.75 6.63
C ASP A 32 -13.81 5.76 7.77
N ALA A 33 -14.68 5.44 8.73
CA ALA A 33 -14.92 6.25 9.92
C ALA A 33 -13.96 5.95 11.08
N PHE A 34 -13.10 4.94 10.96
CA PHE A 34 -12.14 4.59 12.02
C PHE A 34 -11.05 5.65 12.13
N VAL A 35 -10.41 5.70 13.31
CA VAL A 35 -9.15 6.44 13.45
C VAL A 35 -8.14 5.95 12.42
N VAL A 36 -7.44 6.89 11.79
CA VAL A 36 -6.38 6.59 10.82
C VAL A 36 -5.24 5.89 11.53
N GLU A 37 -4.68 4.86 10.91
CA GLU A 37 -3.50 4.17 11.43
C GLU A 37 -2.26 5.06 11.42
N GLU A 38 -1.38 4.84 12.40
CA GLU A 38 -0.05 5.43 12.38
C GLU A 38 0.81 4.79 11.29
N GLU A 39 1.55 5.62 10.55
CA GLU A 39 2.50 5.14 9.56
C GLU A 39 3.87 4.89 10.19
N ALA A 40 4.44 3.72 9.89
CA ALA A 40 5.83 3.42 10.19
C ALA A 40 6.51 2.91 8.92
N LEU A 41 7.75 3.33 8.68
CA LEU A 41 8.47 3.04 7.42
C LEU A 41 7.71 3.48 6.15
N GLY A 42 6.72 4.40 6.29
CA GLY A 42 5.80 4.85 5.22
C GLY A 42 4.68 3.89 4.87
N PHE A 43 4.38 2.93 5.74
CA PHE A 43 3.22 2.07 5.59
C PHE A 43 2.36 2.10 6.84
N ASN A 44 1.05 2.07 6.63
CA ASN A 44 0.03 2.07 7.67
C ASN A 44 -0.32 0.67 8.17
N ASN A 45 0.40 -0.36 7.70
CA ASN A 45 0.13 -1.76 7.98
C ASN A 45 1.23 -2.44 8.83
N GLN A 46 2.10 -1.64 9.45
CA GLN A 46 3.17 -2.13 10.30
C GLN A 46 2.64 -2.59 11.65
N ALA A 47 2.83 -3.87 11.99
CA ALA A 47 2.22 -4.48 13.17
C ALA A 47 2.55 -3.75 14.48
N ALA A 48 3.77 -3.22 14.61
CA ALA A 48 4.21 -2.46 15.78
C ALA A 48 3.47 -1.12 15.96
N ALA A 49 2.92 -0.55 14.90
CA ALA A 49 2.15 0.71 14.92
C ALA A 49 0.63 0.48 15.01
N LEU A 50 0.16 -0.76 14.84
CA LEU A 50 -1.26 -1.10 14.76
C LEU A 50 -1.91 -1.39 16.12
N GLY A 51 -1.69 -0.48 17.08
CA GLY A 51 -2.34 -0.53 18.40
C GLY A 51 -3.86 -0.38 18.34
N VAL A 52 -4.55 -0.82 19.42
CA VAL A 52 -6.00 -0.60 19.60
C VAL A 52 -6.21 0.38 20.73
N THR A 53 -6.66 1.58 20.39
CA THR A 53 -7.07 2.60 21.36
C THR A 53 -8.51 2.32 21.83
N PRO A 54 -8.95 2.88 22.99
CA PRO A 54 -10.34 2.77 23.42
C PRO A 54 -11.34 3.27 22.37
N LEU A 55 -11.00 4.35 21.64
CA LEU A 55 -11.83 4.88 20.56
C LEU A 55 -11.93 3.88 19.39
N LEU A 56 -10.82 3.27 18.97
CA LEU A 56 -10.86 2.26 17.90
C LEU A 56 -11.66 1.02 18.32
N ALA A 57 -11.52 0.57 19.58
CA ALA A 57 -12.30 -0.54 20.09
C ALA A 57 -13.82 -0.27 20.03
N GLU A 58 -14.25 0.94 20.42
CA GLU A 58 -15.65 1.37 20.30
C GLU A 58 -16.10 1.42 18.83
N GLN A 59 -15.26 1.92 17.93
CA GLN A 59 -15.57 1.98 16.49
C GLN A 59 -15.72 0.58 15.87
N LEU A 60 -14.84 -0.36 16.23
CA LEU A 60 -14.92 -1.77 15.78
C LEU A 60 -16.17 -2.46 16.30
N MET A 61 -16.55 -2.22 17.56
CA MET A 61 -17.79 -2.74 18.15
C MET A 61 -19.02 -2.22 17.40
N LYS A 62 -19.14 -0.89 17.22
CA LYS A 62 -20.26 -0.27 16.50
C LYS A 62 -20.33 -0.71 15.04
N ALA A 63 -19.19 -0.85 14.38
CA ALA A 63 -19.14 -1.37 13.02
C ALA A 63 -19.66 -2.82 12.98
N SER A 64 -19.19 -3.68 13.90
CA SER A 64 -19.62 -5.08 13.97
C SER A 64 -21.13 -5.22 14.23
N GLU A 65 -21.70 -4.40 15.12
CA GLU A 65 -23.15 -4.30 15.35
C GLU A 65 -23.89 -3.90 14.07
N ALA A 66 -23.46 -2.82 13.42
CA ALA A 66 -24.11 -2.32 12.23
C ALA A 66 -24.04 -3.32 11.06
N ILE A 67 -22.89 -3.97 10.86
CA ILE A 67 -22.68 -5.00 9.83
C ILE A 67 -23.57 -6.21 10.12
N ALA A 68 -23.58 -6.71 11.36
CA ALA A 68 -24.38 -7.86 11.75
C ALA A 68 -25.88 -7.59 11.57
N ALA A 69 -26.36 -6.41 11.97
CA ALA A 69 -27.75 -5.99 11.78
C ALA A 69 -28.12 -5.85 10.29
N ARG A 70 -27.17 -5.51 9.41
CA ARG A 70 -27.39 -5.53 7.95
C ARG A 70 -27.46 -6.96 7.42
N ALA A 71 -26.50 -7.79 7.79
CA ALA A 71 -26.42 -9.18 7.37
C ALA A 71 -27.68 -9.97 7.78
N ALA A 72 -28.18 -9.75 9.00
CA ALA A 72 -29.39 -10.39 9.51
C ALA A 72 -30.68 -9.99 8.78
N ARG A 73 -30.69 -8.90 7.99
CA ARG A 73 -31.83 -8.60 7.11
C ARG A 73 -31.90 -9.47 5.86
N ASN A 74 -30.81 -10.16 5.54
CA ASN A 74 -30.70 -11.08 4.40
C ASN A 74 -30.32 -12.50 4.86
N ILE A 75 -31.03 -13.03 5.86
CA ILE A 75 -30.75 -14.36 6.43
C ILE A 75 -30.83 -15.47 5.39
N GLU A 76 -31.79 -15.41 4.47
CA GLU A 76 -31.93 -16.42 3.42
C GLU A 76 -30.64 -16.56 2.59
N GLY A 77 -29.99 -15.43 2.27
CA GLY A 77 -28.69 -15.42 1.59
C GLY A 77 -27.57 -16.03 2.43
N LEU A 78 -27.58 -15.80 3.75
CA LEU A 78 -26.57 -16.35 4.68
C LEU A 78 -26.70 -17.86 4.92
N LEU A 79 -27.90 -18.41 4.78
CA LEU A 79 -28.18 -19.84 5.04
C LEU A 79 -27.84 -20.72 3.84
N GLU A 80 -27.65 -20.17 2.64
CA GLU A 80 -27.33 -20.91 1.39
C GLU A 80 -28.24 -22.12 1.15
N GLY A 81 -29.56 -21.96 1.39
CA GLY A 81 -30.56 -22.99 1.13
C GLY A 81 -30.91 -23.91 2.30
N CYS A 82 -30.35 -23.70 3.50
CA CYS A 82 -30.88 -24.32 4.71
C CYS A 82 -32.20 -23.66 5.12
N ASP A 83 -33.26 -24.46 5.33
CA ASP A 83 -34.57 -23.98 5.77
C ASP A 83 -34.78 -24.35 7.26
N PRO A 84 -34.76 -23.38 8.19
CA PRO A 84 -34.96 -23.65 9.61
C PRO A 84 -36.28 -24.35 9.94
N ALA A 85 -37.31 -24.25 9.09
CA ALA A 85 -38.58 -24.93 9.29
C ALA A 85 -38.54 -26.42 8.91
N VAL A 86 -37.62 -26.82 8.02
CA VAL A 86 -37.48 -28.20 7.53
C VAL A 86 -36.33 -28.91 8.23
N GLN A 87 -35.15 -28.29 8.31
CA GLN A 87 -33.96 -28.87 8.93
C GLN A 87 -33.87 -28.60 10.44
N GLY A 88 -34.58 -27.59 10.94
CA GLY A 88 -34.49 -27.14 12.33
C GLY A 88 -33.53 -25.96 12.50
N PRO A 89 -33.82 -25.02 13.41
CA PRO A 89 -33.05 -23.79 13.54
C PRO A 89 -31.62 -24.03 14.02
N GLU A 90 -31.40 -24.98 14.94
CA GLU A 90 -30.06 -25.30 15.43
C GLU A 90 -29.18 -25.91 14.33
N ALA A 91 -29.72 -26.80 13.51
CA ALA A 91 -28.97 -27.42 12.41
C ALA A 91 -28.52 -26.38 11.37
N CYS A 92 -29.42 -25.49 10.96
CA CYS A 92 -29.07 -24.41 10.04
C CYS A 92 -28.08 -23.42 10.65
N ALA A 93 -28.19 -23.15 11.95
CA ALA A 93 -27.25 -22.28 12.65
C ALA A 93 -25.86 -22.90 12.74
N ASP A 94 -25.74 -24.20 13.03
CA ASP A 94 -24.45 -24.89 13.11
C ASP A 94 -23.75 -24.89 11.75
N GLU A 95 -24.47 -25.11 10.65
CA GLU A 95 -23.93 -25.00 9.28
C GLU A 95 -23.45 -23.58 8.97
N LEU A 96 -24.27 -22.57 9.31
CA LEU A 96 -23.90 -21.16 9.14
C LEU A 96 -22.66 -20.81 9.98
N ILE A 97 -22.62 -21.21 11.25
CA ILE A 97 -21.50 -20.94 12.17
C ILE A 97 -20.21 -21.54 11.63
N ALA A 98 -20.25 -22.78 11.15
CA ALA A 98 -19.09 -23.45 10.59
C ALA A 98 -18.58 -22.75 9.32
N ARG A 99 -19.46 -22.46 8.37
CA ARG A 99 -19.11 -21.80 7.10
C ARG A 99 -18.63 -20.37 7.31
N PHE A 100 -19.42 -19.55 8.00
CA PHE A 100 -19.12 -18.15 8.25
C PHE A 100 -17.88 -18.01 9.13
N GLY A 101 -17.77 -18.82 10.19
CA GLY A 101 -16.61 -18.84 11.07
C GLY A 101 -15.32 -19.26 10.35
N LYS A 102 -15.39 -20.25 9.45
CA LYS A 102 -14.23 -20.64 8.63
C LYS A 102 -13.72 -19.49 7.78
N ARG A 103 -14.62 -18.75 7.14
CA ARG A 103 -14.29 -17.59 6.30
C ARG A 103 -13.76 -16.42 7.15
N ALA A 104 -14.47 -16.06 8.21
CA ALA A 104 -14.13 -14.94 9.08
C ALA A 104 -12.79 -15.16 9.84
N PHE A 105 -12.55 -16.37 10.34
CA PHE A 105 -11.31 -16.69 11.07
C PHE A 105 -10.24 -17.29 10.15
N ARG A 106 -10.59 -17.53 8.89
CA ARG A 106 -9.71 -18.00 7.81
C ARG A 106 -9.10 -19.39 8.05
N ARG A 107 -9.74 -20.14 8.94
CA ARG A 107 -9.47 -21.54 9.28
C ARG A 107 -10.73 -22.18 9.85
N PRO A 108 -10.88 -23.51 9.81
CA PRO A 108 -11.94 -24.20 10.52
C PRO A 108 -11.98 -23.77 12.00
N LEU A 109 -13.21 -23.61 12.52
CA LEU A 109 -13.40 -23.40 13.95
C LEU A 109 -12.95 -24.65 14.71
N THR A 110 -12.34 -24.44 15.87
CA THR A 110 -12.17 -25.53 16.83
C THR A 110 -13.54 -25.94 17.38
N PRO A 111 -13.70 -27.18 17.87
CA PRO A 111 -14.97 -27.62 18.47
C PRO A 111 -15.46 -26.68 19.58
N ALA A 112 -14.54 -26.20 20.44
CA ALA A 112 -14.87 -25.29 21.53
C ALA A 112 -15.31 -23.90 21.06
N GLU A 113 -14.79 -23.42 19.91
CA GLU A 113 -15.27 -22.18 19.28
C GLU A 113 -16.67 -22.38 18.70
N GLY A 114 -16.89 -23.46 17.95
CA GLY A 114 -18.21 -23.79 17.39
C GLY A 114 -19.30 -23.88 18.45
N GLU A 115 -19.05 -24.65 19.52
CA GLU A 115 -19.99 -24.76 20.66
C GLU A 115 -20.28 -23.42 21.35
N ARG A 116 -19.28 -22.53 21.43
CA ARG A 116 -19.46 -21.21 22.04
C ARG A 116 -20.43 -20.36 21.20
N PHE A 117 -20.27 -20.35 19.88
CA PHE A 117 -21.18 -19.62 18.99
C PHE A 117 -22.56 -20.27 18.91
N ALA A 118 -22.65 -21.60 18.93
CA ALA A 118 -23.93 -22.31 18.96
C ALA A 118 -24.73 -21.97 20.24
N ARG A 119 -24.08 -21.86 21.40
CA ARG A 119 -24.73 -21.40 22.64
C ARG A 119 -25.20 -19.95 22.56
N LEU A 120 -24.42 -19.07 21.93
CA LEU A 120 -24.82 -17.67 21.73
C LEU A 120 -26.04 -17.57 20.80
N PHE A 121 -26.02 -18.32 19.69
CA PHE A 121 -27.15 -18.44 18.78
C PHE A 121 -28.40 -18.93 19.52
N ALA A 122 -28.29 -20.04 20.27
CA ALA A 122 -29.43 -20.63 20.97
C ALA A 122 -30.06 -19.67 21.98
N TRP A 123 -29.25 -18.88 22.70
CA TRP A 123 -29.74 -17.83 23.58
C TRP A 123 -30.49 -16.73 22.82
N GLY A 124 -29.88 -16.18 21.76
CA GLY A 124 -30.52 -15.14 20.95
C GLY A 124 -31.80 -15.61 20.27
N ASN A 125 -31.80 -16.84 19.75
CA ASN A 125 -32.95 -17.47 19.13
C ASN A 125 -34.08 -17.70 20.14
N GLY A 126 -33.77 -18.18 21.34
CA GLY A 126 -34.76 -18.44 22.38
C GLY A 126 -35.43 -17.18 22.92
N GLU A 127 -34.67 -16.09 23.10
CA GLU A 127 -35.19 -14.84 23.69
C GLU A 127 -35.83 -13.91 22.64
N HIS A 128 -35.31 -13.89 21.42
CA HIS A 128 -35.60 -12.85 20.43
C HIS A 128 -35.84 -13.36 18.99
N GLY A 129 -35.71 -14.67 18.75
CA GLY A 129 -35.95 -15.31 17.47
C GLY A 129 -34.70 -15.49 16.61
N PHE A 130 -34.84 -16.31 15.56
CA PHE A 130 -33.72 -16.83 14.75
C PHE A 130 -32.79 -15.74 14.23
N SER A 131 -33.37 -14.65 13.72
CA SER A 131 -32.62 -13.52 13.17
C SER A 131 -31.68 -12.89 14.18
N THR A 132 -32.14 -12.70 15.41
CA THR A 132 -31.31 -12.15 16.48
C THR A 132 -30.22 -13.13 16.91
N GLY A 133 -30.50 -14.43 16.91
CA GLY A 133 -29.48 -15.45 17.12
C GLY A 133 -28.34 -15.36 16.10
N VAL A 134 -28.65 -15.23 14.81
CA VAL A 134 -27.66 -15.06 13.73
C VAL A 134 -26.90 -13.74 13.86
N GLU A 135 -27.61 -12.64 14.12
CA GLU A 135 -27.02 -11.30 14.31
C GLU A 135 -25.96 -11.31 15.41
N LEU A 136 -26.28 -11.89 16.58
CA LEU A 136 -25.36 -11.97 17.71
C LEU A 136 -24.11 -12.80 17.40
N VAL A 137 -24.25 -13.90 16.66
CA VAL A 137 -23.11 -14.72 16.23
C VAL A 137 -22.18 -13.93 15.31
N ILE A 138 -22.73 -13.28 14.29
CA ILE A 138 -21.93 -12.47 13.35
C ILE A 138 -21.24 -11.34 14.11
N GLN A 139 -21.97 -10.60 14.94
CA GLN A 139 -21.44 -9.53 15.77
C GLN A 139 -20.30 -10.03 16.66
N ALA A 140 -20.43 -11.20 17.29
CA ALA A 140 -19.39 -11.75 18.15
C ALA A 140 -18.15 -12.20 17.36
N MET A 141 -18.32 -12.79 16.17
CA MET A 141 -17.21 -13.19 15.32
C MET A 141 -16.43 -11.99 14.79
N LEU A 142 -17.11 -10.92 14.34
CA LEU A 142 -16.47 -9.71 13.81
C LEU A 142 -15.71 -8.90 14.88
N GLN A 143 -15.99 -9.13 16.17
CA GLN A 143 -15.24 -8.54 17.28
C GLN A 143 -14.13 -9.45 17.80
N SER A 144 -14.04 -10.69 17.32
CA SER A 144 -13.03 -11.65 17.75
C SER A 144 -11.63 -11.23 17.31
N PRO A 145 -10.59 -11.39 18.15
CA PRO A 145 -9.20 -11.26 17.70
C PRO A 145 -8.88 -12.16 16.49
N HIS A 146 -9.53 -13.32 16.36
CA HIS A 146 -9.34 -14.21 15.20
C HIS A 146 -9.84 -13.62 13.88
N PHE A 147 -10.78 -12.67 13.93
CA PHE A 147 -11.21 -11.88 12.76
C PHE A 147 -10.36 -10.62 12.62
N LEU A 148 -10.18 -9.85 13.69
CA LEU A 148 -9.52 -8.55 13.67
C LEU A 148 -8.02 -8.61 13.38
N TYR A 149 -7.38 -9.76 13.65
CA TYR A 149 -5.96 -9.96 13.45
C TYR A 149 -5.68 -11.11 12.48
N ARG A 150 -4.57 -10.95 11.74
CA ARG A 150 -3.87 -11.99 11.01
C ARG A 150 -3.00 -12.74 12.01
N VAL A 151 -3.43 -13.94 12.36
CA VAL A 151 -2.78 -14.79 13.37
C VAL A 151 -1.95 -15.84 12.64
N GLU A 152 -0.65 -15.85 12.89
CA GLU A 152 0.31 -16.83 12.37
C GLU A 152 1.05 -17.44 13.57
N LEU A 153 0.49 -18.50 14.13
CA LEU A 153 1.07 -19.25 15.27
C LEU A 153 1.94 -20.42 14.78
N GLY A 154 1.69 -20.89 13.56
CA GLY A 154 2.34 -22.04 12.99
C GLY A 154 1.85 -23.37 13.57
N MET A 155 2.44 -24.44 13.04
CA MET A 155 2.21 -25.80 13.51
C MET A 155 2.86 -26.02 14.88
N PRO A 156 2.44 -27.04 15.66
CA PRO A 156 3.10 -27.36 16.93
C PRO A 156 4.62 -27.49 16.78
N ASP A 157 5.39 -27.04 17.79
CA ASP A 157 6.85 -27.13 17.84
C ASP A 157 7.31 -28.38 18.62
N PRO A 158 7.53 -29.53 17.98
CA PRO A 158 7.98 -30.73 18.69
C PRO A 158 9.44 -30.67 19.13
N VAL A 159 10.25 -29.77 18.56
CA VAL A 159 11.72 -29.69 18.82
C VAL A 159 12.05 -28.60 19.84
N GLY A 160 11.18 -27.61 20.01
CA GLY A 160 11.30 -26.53 20.99
C GLY A 160 12.33 -25.46 20.59
N ASP A 161 12.64 -25.33 19.30
CA ASP A 161 13.62 -24.36 18.79
C ASP A 161 13.00 -23.02 18.36
N GLY A 162 11.66 -22.91 18.45
CA GLY A 162 10.89 -21.70 18.19
C GLY A 162 10.65 -21.41 16.70
N VAL A 163 11.05 -22.30 15.79
CA VAL A 163 10.80 -22.16 14.34
C VAL A 163 9.82 -23.24 13.90
N VAL A 164 8.61 -22.81 13.55
CA VAL A 164 7.54 -23.72 13.10
C VAL A 164 7.05 -23.35 11.71
N PRO A 165 6.74 -24.35 10.86
CA PRO A 165 6.11 -24.07 9.58
C PRO A 165 4.69 -23.55 9.82
N LEU A 166 4.23 -22.67 8.94
CA LEU A 166 2.83 -22.27 8.92
C LEU A 166 1.93 -23.45 8.53
N SER A 167 0.71 -23.46 9.07
CA SER A 167 -0.36 -24.34 8.59
C SER A 167 -0.82 -23.93 7.19
N ASP A 168 -1.42 -24.86 6.46
CA ASP A 168 -1.96 -24.61 5.13
C ASP A 168 -2.98 -23.44 5.10
N HIS A 169 -3.77 -23.25 6.18
CA HIS A 169 -4.71 -22.12 6.32
C HIS A 169 -4.02 -20.78 6.61
N GLU A 170 -2.91 -20.79 7.35
CA GLU A 170 -2.10 -19.59 7.56
C GLU A 170 -1.40 -19.17 6.27
N ILE A 171 -0.90 -20.13 5.47
CA ILE A 171 -0.35 -19.86 4.14
C ILE A 171 -1.42 -19.28 3.21
N ALA A 172 -2.62 -19.86 3.17
CA ALA A 172 -3.74 -19.31 2.42
C ALA A 172 -4.04 -17.86 2.81
N SER A 173 -4.11 -17.57 4.11
CA SER A 173 -4.35 -16.22 4.63
C SER A 173 -3.22 -15.27 4.28
N ARG A 174 -1.95 -15.71 4.40
CA ARG A 174 -0.79 -14.89 4.06
C ARG A 174 -0.81 -14.50 2.58
N LEU A 175 -1.10 -15.46 1.69
CA LEU A 175 -1.22 -15.23 0.25
C LEU A 175 -2.34 -14.24 -0.09
N SER A 176 -3.54 -14.45 0.46
CA SER A 176 -4.70 -13.61 0.13
C SER A 176 -4.54 -12.17 0.64
N TYR A 177 -3.96 -11.96 1.84
CA TYR A 177 -3.75 -10.59 2.35
C TYR A 177 -2.57 -9.89 1.70
N LEU A 178 -1.53 -10.61 1.28
CA LEU A 178 -0.45 -10.03 0.51
C LEU A 178 -0.96 -9.52 -0.85
N LEU A 179 -1.73 -10.35 -1.56
CA LEU A 179 -2.04 -10.12 -2.97
C LEU A 179 -3.39 -9.45 -3.19
N TRP A 180 -4.35 -9.55 -2.27
CA TRP A 180 -5.68 -8.92 -2.37
C TRP A 180 -6.04 -8.03 -1.17
N GLY A 181 -5.28 -8.09 -0.06
CA GLY A 181 -5.63 -7.40 1.18
C GLY A 181 -6.97 -7.86 1.77
N SER A 182 -7.35 -9.12 1.53
CA SER A 182 -8.65 -9.68 1.93
C SER A 182 -8.52 -11.17 2.24
N MET A 183 -9.62 -11.78 2.69
CA MET A 183 -9.70 -13.21 3.04
C MET A 183 -9.46 -14.14 1.82
N PRO A 184 -9.05 -15.40 2.06
CA PRO A 184 -8.92 -16.41 1.00
C PRO A 184 -10.23 -16.61 0.22
N ASP A 185 -10.14 -16.93 -1.07
CA ASP A 185 -11.30 -17.41 -1.83
C ASP A 185 -11.52 -18.92 -1.63
N ASP A 186 -12.63 -19.43 -2.18
CA ASP A 186 -13.01 -20.83 -2.03
C ASP A 186 -11.95 -21.80 -2.56
N ALA A 187 -11.27 -21.44 -3.66
CA ALA A 187 -10.19 -22.24 -4.22
C ALA A 187 -8.98 -22.33 -3.27
N LEU A 188 -8.62 -21.23 -2.61
CA LEU A 188 -7.51 -21.22 -1.65
C LEU A 188 -7.89 -21.90 -0.32
N PHE A 189 -9.15 -21.79 0.11
CA PHE A 189 -9.66 -22.58 1.23
C PHE A 189 -9.65 -24.09 0.94
N ALA A 190 -10.08 -24.50 -0.25
CA ALA A 190 -10.09 -25.90 -0.65
C ALA A 190 -8.66 -26.48 -0.73
N ALA A 191 -7.70 -25.73 -1.28
CA ALA A 191 -6.30 -26.12 -1.29
C ALA A 191 -5.74 -26.26 0.14
N ALA A 192 -6.12 -25.34 1.04
CA ALA A 192 -5.72 -25.43 2.44
C ALA A 192 -6.29 -26.66 3.15
N ASP A 193 -7.58 -26.96 2.95
CA ASP A 193 -8.22 -28.15 3.52
C ASP A 193 -7.57 -29.46 3.02
N ALA A 194 -7.12 -29.46 1.76
CA ALA A 194 -6.49 -30.61 1.10
C ALA A 194 -4.99 -30.77 1.44
N GLY A 195 -4.38 -29.80 2.14
CA GLY A 195 -2.94 -29.81 2.40
C GLY A 195 -2.08 -29.53 1.16
N GLU A 196 -2.63 -28.78 0.20
CA GLU A 196 -2.04 -28.50 -1.10
C GLU A 196 -1.30 -27.15 -1.14
N LEU A 197 -0.85 -26.63 0.01
CA LEU A 197 -0.10 -25.37 0.12
C LEU A 197 1.26 -25.55 0.82
N ARG A 198 1.90 -26.71 0.64
CA ARG A 198 3.13 -27.10 1.36
C ARG A 198 4.41 -26.97 0.56
N THR A 199 4.31 -26.84 -0.75
CA THR A 199 5.45 -26.76 -1.65
C THR A 199 5.53 -25.39 -2.32
N ALA A 200 6.75 -24.98 -2.66
CA ALA A 200 7.01 -23.74 -3.40
C ALA A 200 6.18 -23.69 -4.68
N GLU A 201 6.10 -24.81 -5.42
CA GLU A 201 5.35 -24.90 -6.67
C GLU A 201 3.85 -24.67 -6.48
N GLN A 202 3.26 -25.28 -5.44
CA GLN A 202 1.84 -25.08 -5.10
C GLN A 202 1.54 -23.63 -4.73
N ILE A 203 2.36 -23.06 -3.83
CA ILE A 203 2.22 -21.68 -3.37
C ILE A 203 2.36 -20.71 -4.55
N ALA A 204 3.37 -20.89 -5.40
CA ALA A 204 3.61 -20.05 -6.57
C ALA A 204 2.48 -20.16 -7.61
N ALA A 205 1.86 -21.33 -7.78
CA ALA A 205 0.71 -21.49 -8.66
C ALA A 205 -0.49 -20.67 -8.18
N HIS A 206 -0.78 -20.71 -6.88
CA HIS A 206 -1.82 -19.88 -6.28
C HIS A 206 -1.46 -18.39 -6.31
N ALA A 207 -0.23 -18.00 -6.00
CA ALA A 207 0.20 -16.60 -6.06
C ALA A 207 0.00 -15.98 -7.45
N ARG A 208 0.37 -16.70 -8.53
CA ARG A 208 0.12 -16.25 -9.91
C ARG A 208 -1.38 -16.12 -10.21
N ARG A 209 -2.18 -17.12 -9.82
CA ARG A 209 -3.64 -17.07 -9.98
C ARG A 209 -4.25 -15.85 -9.30
N LEU A 210 -3.80 -15.53 -8.08
CA LEU A 210 -4.27 -14.37 -7.33
C LEU A 210 -3.85 -13.05 -8.03
N LEU A 211 -2.65 -12.98 -8.59
CA LEU A 211 -2.16 -11.82 -9.35
C LEU A 211 -2.91 -11.59 -10.68
N ASP A 212 -3.46 -12.63 -11.28
CA ASP A 212 -4.27 -12.52 -12.50
C ASP A 212 -5.72 -12.07 -12.23
N ASP A 213 -6.15 -12.07 -10.97
CA ASP A 213 -7.48 -11.62 -10.56
C ASP A 213 -7.54 -10.08 -10.42
N PRO A 214 -8.63 -9.41 -10.85
CA PRO A 214 -8.77 -7.95 -10.74
C PRO A 214 -8.55 -7.38 -9.34
N ARG A 215 -8.80 -8.15 -8.27
CA ARG A 215 -8.56 -7.72 -6.89
C ARG A 215 -7.09 -7.41 -6.60
N ALA A 216 -6.15 -8.00 -7.34
CA ALA A 216 -4.73 -7.71 -7.18
C ALA A 216 -4.37 -6.25 -7.49
N ARG A 217 -5.09 -5.63 -8.44
CA ARG A 217 -4.90 -4.22 -8.80
C ARG A 217 -5.09 -3.29 -7.61
N ALA A 218 -6.14 -3.52 -6.81
CA ALA A 218 -6.42 -2.72 -5.61
C ALA A 218 -5.33 -2.87 -4.53
N ALA A 219 -4.81 -4.08 -4.31
CA ALA A 219 -3.74 -4.31 -3.33
C ALA A 219 -2.43 -3.64 -3.78
N VAL A 220 -2.10 -3.74 -5.07
CA VAL A 220 -0.92 -3.07 -5.65
C VAL A 220 -1.06 -1.55 -5.63
N ALA A 221 -2.25 -1.01 -5.92
CA ALA A 221 -2.53 0.41 -5.79
C ALA A 221 -2.35 0.88 -4.34
N ASN A 222 -2.83 0.12 -3.35
CA ASN A 222 -2.66 0.44 -1.93
C ASN A 222 -1.18 0.51 -1.52
N PHE A 223 -0.34 -0.42 -1.99
CA PHE A 223 1.11 -0.33 -1.77
C PHE A 223 1.68 0.98 -2.34
N HIS A 224 1.39 1.29 -3.60
CA HIS A 224 1.94 2.46 -4.27
C HIS A 224 1.45 3.78 -3.66
N ALA A 225 0.17 3.86 -3.26
CA ALA A 225 -0.38 5.02 -2.60
C ALA A 225 0.37 5.34 -1.29
N GLN A 226 0.77 4.32 -0.54
CA GLN A 226 1.55 4.48 0.69
C GLN A 226 3.03 4.77 0.41
N TRP A 227 3.66 3.96 -0.46
CA TRP A 227 5.07 4.11 -0.83
C TRP A 227 5.38 5.52 -1.37
N LEU A 228 4.46 6.05 -2.19
CA LEU A 228 4.58 7.37 -2.82
C LEU A 228 3.86 8.49 -2.05
N GLN A 229 3.26 8.19 -0.88
CA GLN A 229 2.53 9.14 -0.04
C GLN A 229 1.38 9.86 -0.78
N LEU A 230 0.75 9.21 -1.76
CA LEU A 230 -0.30 9.80 -2.59
C LEU A 230 -1.54 10.16 -1.79
N SER A 231 -1.84 9.43 -0.70
CA SER A 231 -2.97 9.74 0.18
C SER A 231 -2.89 11.15 0.79
N ASN A 232 -1.69 11.74 0.88
CA ASN A 232 -1.52 13.10 1.40
C ASN A 232 -2.07 14.17 0.44
N ILE A 233 -2.33 13.83 -0.82
CA ILE A 233 -2.85 14.78 -1.81
C ILE A 233 -4.28 15.23 -1.49
N ASP A 234 -5.07 14.39 -0.83
CA ASP A 234 -6.49 14.65 -0.54
C ASP A 234 -6.69 15.78 0.48
N THR A 235 -5.66 16.06 1.28
CA THR A 235 -5.65 17.14 2.28
C THR A 235 -4.73 18.30 1.90
N LEU A 236 -4.12 18.22 0.73
CA LEU A 236 -3.11 19.18 0.28
C LEU A 236 -3.74 20.54 -0.01
N THR A 237 -3.17 21.59 0.59
CA THR A 237 -3.54 22.98 0.31
C THR A 237 -2.41 23.69 -0.40
N LYS A 238 -2.74 24.41 -1.47
CA LYS A 238 -1.81 25.27 -2.23
C LYS A 238 -2.29 26.71 -2.18
N ASP A 239 -1.35 27.65 -2.20
CA ASP A 239 -1.66 29.08 -2.25
C ASP A 239 -2.26 29.40 -3.64
N PRO A 240 -3.54 29.80 -3.73
CA PRO A 240 -4.19 30.06 -5.00
C PRO A 240 -3.62 31.29 -5.73
N ALA A 241 -2.93 32.20 -5.03
CA ALA A 241 -2.25 33.33 -5.66
C ALA A 241 -0.97 32.88 -6.39
N VAL A 242 -0.33 31.80 -5.93
CA VAL A 242 0.88 31.23 -6.55
C VAL A 242 0.51 30.16 -7.58
N TYR A 243 -0.47 29.32 -7.26
CA TYR A 243 -0.87 28.15 -8.04
C TYR A 243 -2.35 28.22 -8.44
N PRO A 244 -2.75 29.17 -9.30
CA PRO A 244 -4.17 29.37 -9.67
C PRO A 244 -4.80 28.19 -10.39
N HIS A 245 -3.98 27.28 -10.96
CA HIS A 245 -4.44 26.08 -11.63
C HIS A 245 -4.75 24.92 -10.67
N PHE A 246 -4.31 25.00 -9.41
CA PHE A 246 -4.55 23.97 -8.40
C PHE A 246 -5.89 24.22 -7.68
N HIS A 247 -6.94 23.58 -8.18
CA HIS A 247 -8.32 23.75 -7.74
C HIS A 247 -8.88 22.45 -7.14
N GLY A 248 -10.03 22.52 -6.46
CA GLY A 248 -10.49 21.45 -5.56
C GLY A 248 -10.74 20.06 -6.19
N GLY A 249 -11.01 19.96 -7.49
CA GLY A 249 -11.19 18.67 -8.19
C GLY A 249 -9.88 18.02 -8.65
N LEU A 250 -8.82 18.81 -8.80
CA LEU A 250 -7.56 18.38 -9.38
C LEU A 250 -6.81 17.32 -8.54
N PRO A 251 -6.73 17.39 -7.19
CA PRO A 251 -6.05 16.38 -6.38
C PRO A 251 -6.47 14.94 -6.67
N ALA A 252 -7.77 14.69 -6.77
CA ALA A 252 -8.30 13.36 -7.05
C ALA A 252 -7.87 12.86 -8.44
N LEU A 253 -7.86 13.75 -9.44
CA LEU A 253 -7.41 13.41 -10.79
C LEU A 253 -5.91 13.14 -10.86
N LEU A 254 -5.08 13.94 -10.19
CA LEU A 254 -3.63 13.72 -10.13
C LEU A 254 -3.29 12.38 -9.45
N ARG A 255 -4.04 12.03 -8.40
CA ARG A 255 -3.95 10.74 -7.74
C ARG A 255 -4.31 9.61 -8.71
N ALA A 256 -5.48 9.70 -9.36
CA ALA A 256 -5.96 8.72 -10.31
C ALA A 256 -5.01 8.52 -11.50
N GLU A 257 -4.40 9.59 -12.03
CA GLU A 257 -3.35 9.51 -13.06
C GLU A 257 -2.22 8.57 -12.62
N THR A 258 -1.74 8.78 -11.40
CA THR A 258 -0.55 8.10 -10.89
C THR A 258 -0.85 6.67 -10.50
N GLU A 259 -1.98 6.42 -9.85
CA GLU A 259 -2.43 5.06 -9.54
C GLU A 259 -2.65 4.26 -10.83
N ALA A 260 -3.34 4.84 -11.82
CA ALA A 260 -3.59 4.18 -13.10
C ALA A 260 -2.30 3.93 -13.90
N PHE A 261 -1.34 4.86 -13.89
CA PHE A 261 -0.01 4.65 -14.47
C PHE A 261 0.72 3.47 -13.84
N LEU A 262 0.81 3.43 -12.52
CA LEU A 262 1.53 2.36 -11.80
C LEU A 262 0.85 1.01 -12.02
N GLU A 263 -0.48 0.99 -11.99
CA GLU A 263 -1.26 -0.21 -12.27
C GLU A 263 -1.06 -0.69 -13.72
N HIS A 264 -1.13 0.21 -14.69
CA HIS A 264 -0.90 -0.10 -16.10
C HIS A 264 0.49 -0.70 -16.30
N VAL A 265 1.53 -0.09 -15.73
CA VAL A 265 2.90 -0.64 -15.83
C VAL A 265 2.95 -2.04 -15.24
N VAL A 266 2.40 -2.29 -14.05
CA VAL A 266 2.51 -3.61 -13.40
C VAL A 266 1.73 -4.71 -14.14
N PHE A 267 0.53 -4.41 -14.62
CA PHE A 267 -0.39 -5.44 -15.08
C PHE A 267 -0.53 -5.54 -16.60
N ASP A 268 -0.40 -4.42 -17.32
CA ASP A 268 -0.78 -4.30 -18.72
C ASP A 268 0.42 -4.01 -19.65
N ASP A 269 1.47 -3.36 -19.14
CA ASP A 269 2.72 -3.15 -19.88
C ASP A 269 3.51 -4.48 -19.98
N ALA A 270 4.08 -4.74 -21.16
CA ALA A 270 4.80 -5.98 -21.43
C ALA A 270 6.09 -6.13 -20.61
N ALA A 271 6.73 -5.02 -20.22
CA ALA A 271 7.92 -5.04 -19.38
C ALA A 271 7.55 -5.28 -17.92
N GLY A 272 6.61 -4.49 -17.39
CA GLY A 272 6.15 -4.57 -16.00
C GLY A 272 7.27 -4.50 -14.97
N ASP A 273 8.30 -3.71 -15.25
CA ASP A 273 9.53 -3.62 -14.48
C ASP A 273 9.73 -2.26 -13.78
N VAL A 274 10.69 -2.22 -12.86
CA VAL A 274 11.04 -1.01 -12.11
C VAL A 274 11.57 0.11 -13.02
N ALA A 275 12.25 -0.25 -14.10
CA ALA A 275 12.80 0.74 -15.03
C ALA A 275 11.67 1.51 -15.72
N THR A 276 10.61 0.82 -16.14
CA THR A 276 9.43 1.43 -16.77
C THR A 276 8.71 2.37 -15.81
N LEU A 277 8.54 1.99 -14.53
CA LEU A 277 7.95 2.87 -13.51
C LEU A 277 8.68 4.22 -13.40
N LEU A 278 10.00 4.21 -13.56
CA LEU A 278 10.86 5.39 -13.41
C LEU A 278 11.04 6.18 -14.71
N THR A 279 10.98 5.54 -15.87
CA THR A 279 11.46 6.13 -17.13
C THR A 279 10.42 6.26 -18.23
N ALA A 280 9.22 5.69 -18.08
CA ALA A 280 8.19 5.75 -19.12
C ALA A 280 7.85 7.20 -19.52
N PRO A 281 7.91 7.55 -20.83
CA PRO A 281 7.58 8.89 -21.32
C PRO A 281 6.09 9.00 -21.67
N TYR A 282 5.23 8.45 -20.83
CA TYR A 282 3.78 8.48 -20.98
C TYR A 282 3.11 8.43 -19.61
N SER A 283 1.84 8.82 -19.55
CA SER A 283 0.99 8.66 -18.37
C SER A 283 -0.46 8.38 -18.79
N LEU A 284 -1.36 8.19 -17.83
CA LEU A 284 -2.78 7.94 -18.06
C LEU A 284 -3.60 9.17 -17.68
N MET A 285 -4.23 9.82 -18.66
CA MET A 285 -4.87 11.13 -18.47
C MET A 285 -6.25 11.20 -19.10
N ASN A 286 -7.16 11.91 -18.42
CA ASN A 286 -8.43 12.39 -18.97
C ASN A 286 -8.24 13.77 -19.63
N ALA A 287 -9.33 14.37 -20.11
CA ALA A 287 -9.29 15.69 -20.74
C ALA A 287 -8.80 16.81 -19.81
N GLU A 288 -9.15 16.77 -18.53
CA GLU A 288 -8.79 17.80 -17.55
C GLU A 288 -7.30 17.75 -17.19
N LEU A 289 -6.75 16.56 -16.98
CA LEU A 289 -5.32 16.36 -16.78
C LEU A 289 -4.51 16.83 -17.98
N ARG A 290 -4.97 16.52 -19.21
CA ARG A 290 -4.30 17.03 -20.43
C ARG A 290 -4.28 18.56 -20.45
N ALA A 291 -5.39 19.21 -20.11
CA ALA A 291 -5.44 20.66 -20.02
C ALA A 291 -4.50 21.21 -18.93
N PHE A 292 -4.46 20.55 -17.76
CA PHE A 292 -3.55 20.89 -16.66
C PHE A 292 -2.08 20.84 -17.10
N TYR A 293 -1.66 19.76 -17.77
CA TYR A 293 -0.30 19.62 -18.30
C TYR A 293 -0.01 20.47 -19.56
N GLY A 294 -0.98 21.22 -20.07
CA GLY A 294 -0.83 22.03 -21.29
C GLY A 294 -0.73 21.21 -22.57
N LEU A 295 -1.24 19.98 -22.57
CA LEU A 295 -1.25 19.07 -23.71
C LEU A 295 -2.44 19.34 -24.65
N PRO A 296 -2.33 18.99 -25.94
CA PRO A 296 -3.45 19.09 -26.87
C PRO A 296 -4.68 18.32 -26.35
N ALA A 297 -5.89 18.78 -26.68
CA ALA A 297 -7.12 18.05 -26.35
C ALA A 297 -7.09 16.63 -26.93
N GLY A 298 -7.53 15.66 -26.13
CA GLY A 298 -7.66 14.26 -26.55
C GLY A 298 -9.01 13.98 -27.20
N PRO A 299 -9.27 12.72 -27.61
CA PRO A 299 -10.61 12.30 -28.00
C PRO A 299 -11.61 12.54 -26.86
N ALA A 300 -12.87 12.81 -27.21
CA ALA A 300 -13.93 12.92 -26.21
C ALA A 300 -14.13 11.56 -25.53
N GLY A 301 -13.90 11.52 -24.23
CA GLY A 301 -14.15 10.37 -23.35
C GLY A 301 -14.98 10.80 -22.14
N ALA A 302 -15.37 9.84 -21.30
CA ALA A 302 -16.00 10.18 -20.03
C ALA A 302 -15.01 10.99 -19.14
N PRO A 303 -15.49 11.86 -18.24
CA PRO A 303 -14.60 12.63 -17.36
C PRO A 303 -13.60 11.78 -16.58
N ASP A 304 -13.98 10.57 -16.19
CA ASP A 304 -13.14 9.65 -15.40
C ASP A 304 -12.35 8.66 -16.28
N GLU A 305 -12.49 8.74 -17.61
CA GLU A 305 -11.80 7.84 -18.53
C GLU A 305 -10.36 8.32 -18.75
N LEU A 306 -9.41 7.52 -18.27
CA LEU A 306 -7.98 7.76 -18.46
C LEU A 306 -7.49 6.98 -19.67
N ALA A 307 -6.77 7.67 -20.56
CA ALA A 307 -6.13 7.07 -21.73
C ALA A 307 -4.62 7.28 -21.67
N ILE A 308 -3.85 6.39 -22.29
CA ILE A 308 -2.39 6.54 -22.42
C ILE A 308 -2.10 7.77 -23.27
N VAL A 309 -1.30 8.68 -22.72
CA VAL A 309 -0.88 9.92 -23.37
C VAL A 309 0.65 9.98 -23.39
N PRO A 310 1.28 10.02 -24.57
CA PRO A 310 2.70 10.30 -24.69
C PRO A 310 3.03 11.68 -24.13
N LEU A 311 4.12 11.76 -23.37
CA LEU A 311 4.67 12.99 -22.82
C LEU A 311 6.00 13.29 -23.52
N ASP A 312 6.45 14.55 -23.43
CA ASP A 312 7.76 14.92 -23.93
C ASP A 312 8.86 14.21 -23.09
N PRO A 313 9.64 13.29 -23.68
CA PRO A 313 10.65 12.53 -22.94
C PRO A 313 11.81 13.41 -22.45
N SER A 314 11.97 14.63 -22.96
CA SER A 314 12.93 15.60 -22.41
C SER A 314 12.42 16.28 -21.13
N GLN A 315 11.11 16.20 -20.86
CA GLN A 315 10.45 16.88 -19.75
C GLN A 315 9.80 15.94 -18.74
N ARG A 316 9.51 14.68 -19.09
CA ARG A 316 8.75 13.75 -18.24
C ARG A 316 9.29 12.33 -18.39
N ALA A 317 9.43 11.66 -17.26
CA ALA A 317 9.89 10.28 -17.13
C ALA A 317 9.29 9.66 -15.86
N GLY A 318 8.40 8.68 -16.03
CA GLY A 318 7.80 7.90 -14.97
C GLY A 318 7.16 8.71 -13.83
N PHE A 319 6.89 8.01 -12.72
CA PHE A 319 6.15 8.61 -11.59
C PHE A 319 6.91 9.73 -10.87
N LEU A 320 8.25 9.80 -11.01
CA LEU A 320 9.06 10.87 -10.40
C LEU A 320 8.75 12.25 -10.96
N THR A 321 8.18 12.29 -12.15
CA THR A 321 7.77 13.53 -12.81
C THR A 321 6.26 13.74 -12.80
N HIS A 322 5.48 12.93 -12.07
CA HIS A 322 4.04 13.13 -11.94
C HIS A 322 3.72 14.29 -11.01
N ALA A 323 2.71 15.07 -11.36
CA ALA A 323 2.31 16.23 -10.59
C ALA A 323 1.76 15.87 -9.20
N SER A 324 1.15 14.70 -9.03
CA SER A 324 0.70 14.19 -7.71
C SER A 324 1.85 14.17 -6.68
N LEU A 325 2.91 13.44 -6.99
CA LEU A 325 4.09 13.27 -6.13
C LEU A 325 4.80 14.59 -5.92
N LEU A 326 5.04 15.35 -7.01
CA LEU A 326 5.72 16.64 -6.94
C LEU A 326 4.96 17.68 -6.10
N SER A 327 3.63 17.59 -6.07
CA SER A 327 2.75 18.43 -5.26
C SER A 327 2.78 18.07 -3.78
N VAL A 328 2.73 16.76 -3.47
CA VAL A 328 2.85 16.22 -2.10
C VAL A 328 4.20 16.58 -1.49
N LEU A 329 5.27 16.53 -2.29
CA LEU A 329 6.64 16.85 -1.86
C LEU A 329 6.97 18.35 -1.92
N ALA A 330 5.98 19.23 -1.98
CA ALA A 330 6.14 20.67 -2.06
C ALA A 330 5.39 21.39 -0.94
N LYS A 331 5.77 22.65 -0.68
CA LYS A 331 5.07 23.51 0.29
C LYS A 331 3.86 24.18 -0.37
N PRO A 332 2.99 24.85 0.41
CA PRO A 332 1.82 25.53 -0.15
C PRO A 332 2.15 26.59 -1.21
N ASN A 333 3.29 27.28 -1.09
CA ASN A 333 3.68 28.41 -1.94
C ASN A 333 5.00 28.21 -2.71
N GLN A 334 5.62 27.03 -2.66
CA GLN A 334 6.93 26.78 -3.30
C GLN A 334 7.24 25.29 -3.49
N SER A 335 8.12 24.98 -4.46
CA SER A 335 8.78 23.68 -4.57
C SER A 335 9.65 23.38 -3.33
N SER A 336 10.06 22.13 -3.14
CA SER A 336 10.95 21.77 -2.03
C SER A 336 12.00 20.75 -2.47
N PRO A 337 13.23 21.18 -2.82
CA PRO A 337 14.31 20.26 -3.15
C PRO A 337 14.63 19.32 -1.98
N VAL A 338 14.51 19.80 -0.73
CA VAL A 338 14.72 19.00 0.49
C VAL A 338 13.80 17.78 0.52
N HIS A 339 12.48 17.96 0.38
CA HIS A 339 11.52 16.84 0.47
C HIS A 339 11.63 15.91 -0.75
N ARG A 340 11.92 16.45 -1.94
CA ARG A 340 12.14 15.65 -3.15
C ARG A 340 13.40 14.79 -3.06
N GLY A 341 14.50 15.34 -2.55
CA GLY A 341 15.73 14.59 -2.28
C GLY A 341 15.58 13.57 -1.16
N LYS A 342 14.89 13.96 -0.07
CA LYS A 342 14.51 13.05 1.04
C LYS A 342 13.74 11.85 0.53
N PHE A 343 12.73 12.09 -0.33
CA PHE A 343 11.93 11.04 -0.94
C PHE A 343 12.82 10.03 -1.70
N VAL A 344 13.71 10.50 -2.57
CA VAL A 344 14.62 9.59 -3.31
C VAL A 344 15.48 8.76 -2.35
N ARG A 345 16.06 9.39 -1.32
CA ARG A 345 16.91 8.70 -0.32
C ARG A 345 16.16 7.64 0.46
N GLU A 346 15.01 7.97 1.03
CA GLU A 346 14.28 7.08 1.92
C GLU A 346 13.42 6.05 1.17
N ARG A 347 12.81 6.44 0.05
CA ARG A 347 11.83 5.62 -0.67
C ARG A 347 12.44 4.79 -1.79
N LEU A 348 13.49 5.29 -2.45
CA LEU A 348 14.12 4.60 -3.58
C LEU A 348 15.48 4.02 -3.24
N LEU A 349 16.21 4.59 -2.28
CA LEU A 349 17.53 4.07 -1.86
C LEU A 349 17.46 3.38 -0.50
N CYS A 350 16.32 3.41 0.20
CA CYS A 350 16.11 2.80 1.52
C CYS A 350 17.12 3.28 2.58
N GLN A 351 17.65 4.48 2.40
CA GLN A 351 18.60 5.10 3.31
C GLN A 351 17.84 5.83 4.42
N ILE A 352 18.32 5.71 5.66
CA ILE A 352 17.75 6.42 6.80
C ILE A 352 18.47 7.76 6.94
N LEU A 353 17.71 8.85 6.87
CA LEU A 353 18.21 10.18 7.17
C LEU A 353 17.98 10.49 8.66
N PRO A 354 18.99 11.00 9.38
CA PRO A 354 18.81 11.36 10.78
C PRO A 354 17.81 12.53 10.91
N PRO A 355 17.04 12.61 12.01
CA PRO A 355 16.17 13.75 12.25
C PRO A 355 16.98 15.05 12.33
N PRO A 356 16.37 16.20 11.99
CA PRO A 356 17.03 17.48 12.19
C PRO A 356 17.36 17.69 13.69
N PRO A 357 18.42 18.45 14.02
CA PRO A 357 18.71 18.80 15.40
C PRO A 357 17.50 19.49 16.09
N PRO A 358 17.22 19.23 17.38
CA PRO A 358 16.01 19.72 18.04
C PRO A 358 15.92 21.25 18.18
N ASP A 359 17.01 21.99 17.99
CA ASP A 359 17.09 23.44 18.22
C ASP A 359 17.38 24.27 16.95
N VAL A 360 17.25 23.69 15.75
CA VAL A 360 17.42 24.44 14.48
C VAL A 360 16.09 24.90 13.91
N ASP A 361 16.09 26.08 13.28
CA ASP A 361 14.95 26.55 12.50
C ASP A 361 14.86 25.74 11.19
N ILE A 362 13.79 24.96 11.06
CA ILE A 362 13.51 24.12 9.89
C ILE A 362 12.52 24.78 8.92
N GLN A 363 12.15 26.04 9.15
CA GLN A 363 11.32 26.77 8.21
C GLN A 363 12.10 27.01 6.92
N PRO A 364 11.52 26.70 5.75
CA PRO A 364 12.16 27.01 4.48
C PRO A 364 12.27 28.53 4.35
N PRO A 365 13.34 29.06 3.72
CA PRO A 365 13.48 30.49 3.48
C PRO A 365 12.27 31.03 2.71
N ASP A 366 11.97 32.32 2.81
CA ASP A 366 10.88 32.94 2.03
C ASP A 366 11.20 33.02 0.53
N VAL A 367 10.16 32.94 -0.30
CA VAL A 367 10.25 33.17 -1.75
C VAL A 367 10.49 34.66 -2.01
N ARG A 368 11.45 34.98 -2.89
CA ARG A 368 11.78 36.36 -3.27
C ARG A 368 12.02 36.45 -4.76
N GLU A 369 11.46 37.48 -5.38
CA GLU A 369 11.64 37.76 -6.80
C GLU A 369 13.13 37.89 -7.17
N GLY A 370 13.53 37.32 -8.31
CA GLY A 370 14.92 37.32 -8.77
C GLY A 370 15.86 36.37 -8.02
N ILE A 371 15.38 35.63 -7.01
CA ILE A 371 16.18 34.65 -6.28
C ILE A 371 15.59 33.24 -6.46
N PRO A 372 16.19 32.38 -7.31
CA PRO A 372 15.66 31.04 -7.54
C PRO A 372 15.84 30.14 -6.31
N THR A 373 14.99 29.13 -6.18
CA THR A 373 14.97 28.15 -5.09
C THR A 373 16.34 27.56 -4.81
N ARG A 374 17.11 27.17 -5.83
CA ARG A 374 18.47 26.66 -5.64
C ARG A 374 19.32 27.61 -4.78
N ARG A 375 19.39 28.89 -5.13
CA ARG A 375 20.19 29.89 -4.40
C ARG A 375 19.74 30.09 -2.96
N ARG A 376 18.45 29.91 -2.70
CA ARG A 376 17.87 30.01 -1.36
C ARG A 376 18.27 28.82 -0.49
N PHE A 377 18.30 27.62 -1.06
CA PHE A 377 18.59 26.37 -0.33
C PHE A 377 20.10 26.03 -0.27
N GLU A 378 20.92 26.52 -1.20
CA GLU A 378 22.39 26.40 -1.15
C GLU A 378 22.99 26.89 0.18
N GLN A 379 22.33 27.85 0.84
CA GLN A 379 22.76 28.36 2.14
C GLN A 379 22.71 27.29 3.24
N HIS A 380 21.75 26.35 3.19
CA HIS A 380 21.64 25.29 4.20
C HIS A 380 22.83 24.33 4.16
N ALA A 381 23.32 24.01 2.95
CA ALA A 381 24.50 23.16 2.79
C ALA A 381 25.79 23.83 3.27
N ALA A 382 25.81 25.16 3.37
CA ALA A 382 26.93 25.95 3.90
C ALA A 382 26.89 26.12 5.43
N ASP A 383 25.71 26.01 6.06
CA ASP A 383 25.57 26.06 7.52
C ASP A 383 26.04 24.74 8.16
N PRO A 384 27.03 24.74 9.07
CA PRO A 384 27.50 23.53 9.74
C PRO A 384 26.40 22.72 10.44
N SER A 385 25.37 23.40 10.98
CA SER A 385 24.25 22.76 11.70
C SER A 385 23.27 22.03 10.77
N CYS A 386 23.17 22.44 9.50
CA CYS A 386 22.23 21.88 8.52
C CYS A 386 22.93 20.99 7.48
N SER A 387 24.24 21.21 7.25
CA SER A 387 24.96 20.61 6.12
C SER A 387 25.03 19.08 6.14
N GLY A 388 24.94 18.44 7.31
CA GLY A 388 25.01 16.98 7.44
C GLY A 388 23.93 16.25 6.63
N CYS A 389 22.70 16.76 6.66
CA CYS A 389 21.58 16.17 5.92
C CYS A 389 21.39 16.82 4.55
N HIS A 390 21.55 18.14 4.45
CA HIS A 390 21.30 18.88 3.20
C HIS A 390 22.29 18.53 2.09
N LYS A 391 23.53 18.11 2.41
CA LYS A 391 24.47 17.58 1.41
C LYS A 391 24.00 16.28 0.75
N LEU A 392 23.12 15.52 1.40
CA LEU A 392 22.60 14.25 0.87
C LEU A 392 21.31 14.44 0.08
N MET A 393 20.47 15.42 0.45
CA MET A 393 19.14 15.62 -0.12
C MET A 393 19.12 16.71 -1.20
N ASP A 394 19.66 17.89 -0.92
CA ASP A 394 19.45 19.08 -1.76
C ASP A 394 20.02 18.89 -3.18
N PRO A 395 21.23 18.31 -3.38
CA PRO A 395 21.75 18.05 -4.73
C PRO A 395 20.83 17.16 -5.57
N ILE A 396 20.19 16.17 -4.95
CA ILE A 396 19.20 15.31 -5.62
C ILE A 396 17.92 16.14 -5.91
N GLY A 397 17.47 16.90 -4.92
CA GLY A 397 16.30 17.76 -4.98
C GLY A 397 16.35 18.81 -6.08
N PHE A 398 17.52 19.39 -6.34
CA PHE A 398 17.71 20.41 -7.38
C PHE A 398 17.41 19.89 -8.79
N GLY A 399 17.55 18.57 -9.02
CA GLY A 399 17.12 17.91 -10.26
C GLY A 399 15.67 18.15 -10.63
N PHE A 400 14.82 18.36 -9.62
CA PHE A 400 13.39 18.53 -9.83
C PHE A 400 12.98 20.00 -10.03
N GLU A 401 13.90 20.96 -10.01
CA GLU A 401 13.49 22.37 -9.97
C GLU A 401 12.89 22.88 -11.29
N ARG A 402 13.05 22.13 -12.39
CA ARG A 402 12.27 22.29 -13.63
C ARG A 402 10.77 21.95 -13.47
N TYR A 403 10.33 21.55 -12.27
CA TYR A 403 8.91 21.43 -11.92
C TYR A 403 8.56 22.31 -10.73
N ASP A 404 7.49 23.08 -10.85
CA ASP A 404 7.00 23.93 -9.77
C ASP A 404 6.38 23.14 -8.61
N GLY A 405 5.83 23.83 -7.61
CA GLY A 405 5.24 23.20 -6.44
C GLY A 405 3.92 22.44 -6.69
N ILE A 406 3.38 22.47 -7.90
CA ILE A 406 2.25 21.63 -8.34
C ILE A 406 2.62 20.66 -9.47
N GLY A 407 3.92 20.57 -9.78
CA GLY A 407 4.45 19.62 -10.75
C GLY A 407 4.35 20.05 -12.21
N LEU A 408 4.03 21.31 -12.52
CA LEU A 408 4.09 21.81 -13.89
C LEU A 408 5.53 22.13 -14.30
N TYR A 409 5.86 21.83 -15.55
CA TYR A 409 7.21 22.06 -16.09
C TYR A 409 7.46 23.57 -16.25
N ARG A 410 8.69 24.00 -15.94
CA ARG A 410 9.14 25.39 -16.03
C ARG A 410 10.61 25.47 -16.39
N GLU A 411 10.99 26.52 -17.12
CA GLU A 411 12.38 26.81 -17.48
C GLU A 411 13.02 27.89 -16.59
N THR A 412 12.18 28.70 -15.94
CA THR A 412 12.60 29.77 -15.05
C THR A 412 11.94 29.65 -13.69
N ASP A 413 12.67 30.04 -12.65
CA ASP A 413 12.15 30.21 -11.30
C ASP A 413 12.44 31.63 -10.82
N GLN A 414 11.41 32.33 -10.36
CA GLN A 414 11.49 33.75 -9.98
C GLN A 414 12.10 34.64 -11.07
N GLY A 415 11.82 34.34 -12.35
CA GLY A 415 12.34 35.07 -13.52
C GLY A 415 13.79 34.74 -13.90
N VAL A 416 14.42 33.78 -13.23
CA VAL A 416 15.81 33.36 -13.47
C VAL A 416 15.84 31.97 -14.10
N PRO A 417 16.67 31.71 -15.14
CA PRO A 417 16.83 30.38 -15.71
C PRO A 417 17.21 29.34 -14.64
N ILE A 418 16.59 28.17 -14.71
CA ILE A 418 16.80 27.10 -13.74
C ILE A 418 18.09 26.34 -14.06
N ASP A 419 18.93 26.18 -13.04
CA ASP A 419 20.01 25.20 -13.02
C ASP A 419 19.52 23.95 -12.28
N ALA A 420 19.19 22.91 -13.04
CA ALA A 420 18.70 21.62 -12.54
C ALA A 420 19.80 20.56 -12.46
N SER A 421 21.07 20.96 -12.55
CA SER A 421 22.18 20.03 -12.28
C SER A 421 22.07 19.46 -10.86
N GLY A 422 22.64 18.29 -10.65
CA GLY A 422 22.64 17.66 -9.34
C GLY A 422 23.66 16.54 -9.30
N GLU A 423 23.80 15.96 -8.11
CA GLU A 423 24.68 14.84 -7.88
C GLU A 423 24.04 13.88 -6.88
N ILE A 424 24.15 12.59 -7.16
CA ILE A 424 23.90 11.53 -6.19
C ILE A 424 25.25 11.12 -5.62
N GLY A 425 25.35 11.04 -4.30
CA GLY A 425 26.57 10.59 -3.63
C GLY A 425 26.25 9.69 -2.44
N GLY A 426 27.16 8.79 -2.06
CA GLY A 426 26.96 7.92 -0.90
C GLY A 426 25.93 6.82 -1.18
N THR A 427 25.94 6.28 -2.39
CA THR A 427 25.14 5.13 -2.83
C THR A 427 26.07 4.03 -3.35
N GLY A 428 25.58 2.80 -3.40
CA GLY A 428 26.32 1.64 -3.90
C GLY A 428 26.29 1.49 -5.43
N GLY A 429 25.64 2.40 -6.17
CA GLY A 429 25.51 2.24 -7.62
C GLY A 429 24.74 3.32 -8.39
N ALA A 430 24.28 4.39 -7.73
CA ALA A 430 23.62 5.51 -8.39
C ALA A 430 24.50 6.78 -8.43
N ASP A 431 25.70 6.76 -7.84
CA ASP A 431 26.54 7.96 -7.66
C ASP A 431 26.92 8.63 -8.99
N GLY A 432 27.01 9.96 -8.96
CA GLY A 432 27.47 10.80 -10.06
C GLY A 432 26.52 11.95 -10.41
N PRO A 433 26.95 12.80 -11.36
CA PRO A 433 26.20 13.97 -11.77
C PRO A 433 25.01 13.60 -12.66
N PHE A 434 24.02 14.50 -12.70
CA PHE A 434 22.90 14.47 -13.63
C PHE A 434 22.38 15.91 -13.88
N ASP A 435 21.60 16.12 -14.94
CA ASP A 435 20.86 17.37 -15.17
C ASP A 435 19.35 17.13 -15.33
N GLY A 436 18.60 17.49 -14.31
CA GLY A 436 17.15 17.37 -14.30
C GLY A 436 16.62 16.00 -13.85
N ALA A 437 15.31 15.94 -13.55
CA ALA A 437 14.67 14.75 -13.01
C ALA A 437 14.63 13.58 -14.00
N VAL A 438 14.63 13.84 -15.32
CA VAL A 438 14.64 12.79 -16.34
C VAL A 438 15.95 12.00 -16.29
N GLU A 439 17.11 12.67 -16.33
CA GLU A 439 18.41 11.99 -16.22
C GLU A 439 18.57 11.31 -14.85
N LEU A 440 18.11 11.97 -13.77
CA LEU A 440 18.04 11.37 -12.44
C LEU A 440 17.22 10.06 -12.46
N ALA A 441 16.05 10.05 -13.07
CA ALA A 441 15.18 8.87 -13.13
C ALA A 441 15.83 7.70 -13.88
N HIS A 442 16.48 7.97 -15.02
CA HIS A 442 17.25 6.97 -15.75
C HIS A 442 18.40 6.39 -14.92
N ARG A 443 19.17 7.26 -14.25
CA ARG A 443 20.26 6.86 -13.35
C ARG A 443 19.75 5.98 -12.20
N LEU A 444 18.61 6.32 -11.60
CA LEU A 444 17.99 5.51 -10.55
C LEU A 444 17.48 4.17 -11.09
N ALA A 445 16.91 4.15 -12.30
CA ALA A 445 16.42 2.91 -12.94
C ALA A 445 17.52 1.89 -13.23
N GLU A 446 18.76 2.35 -13.45
CA GLU A 446 19.94 1.50 -13.67
C GLU A 446 20.58 1.00 -12.37
N SER A 447 20.24 1.61 -11.22
CA SER A 447 20.86 1.29 -9.93
C SER A 447 20.38 -0.03 -9.34
N GLY A 448 21.32 -0.91 -9.01
CA GLY A 448 21.05 -2.14 -8.26
C GLY A 448 20.48 -1.87 -6.86
N GLU A 449 20.95 -0.82 -6.19
CA GLU A 449 20.46 -0.41 -4.86
C GLU A 449 18.98 0.01 -4.92
N VAL A 450 18.56 0.71 -5.99
CA VAL A 450 17.15 1.09 -6.16
C VAL A 450 16.25 -0.12 -6.33
N ARG A 451 16.66 -1.07 -7.16
CA ARG A 451 15.92 -2.31 -7.39
C ARG A 451 15.83 -3.16 -6.12
N GLN A 452 16.92 -3.24 -5.35
CA GLN A 452 16.93 -3.88 -4.03
C GLN A 452 16.00 -3.17 -3.06
N CYS A 453 16.01 -1.84 -3.02
CA CYS A 453 15.13 -1.07 -2.15
C CYS A 453 13.66 -1.29 -2.51
N VAL A 454 13.28 -1.34 -3.79
CA VAL A 454 11.91 -1.69 -4.20
C VAL A 454 11.49 -3.05 -3.62
N ALA A 455 12.36 -4.07 -3.68
CA ALA A 455 12.10 -5.36 -3.05
C ALA A 455 11.95 -5.25 -1.52
N THR A 456 12.79 -4.45 -0.86
CA THR A 456 12.70 -4.18 0.59
C THR A 456 11.39 -3.47 0.97
N GLN A 457 10.94 -2.49 0.19
CA GLN A 457 9.68 -1.79 0.46
C GLN A 457 8.49 -2.75 0.33
N TRP A 458 8.48 -3.60 -0.69
CA TRP A 458 7.46 -4.65 -0.82
C TRP A 458 7.50 -5.68 0.31
N PHE A 459 8.70 -6.08 0.75
CA PHE A 459 8.84 -6.93 1.93
C PHE A 459 8.21 -6.26 3.17
N ARG A 460 8.59 -5.01 3.45
CA ARG A 460 8.08 -4.24 4.59
C ARG A 460 6.56 -4.12 4.58
N PHE A 461 5.98 -3.85 3.41
CA PHE A 461 4.53 -3.78 3.25
C PHE A 461 3.84 -5.15 3.39
N GLY A 462 4.35 -6.17 2.70
CA GLY A 462 3.75 -7.50 2.68
C GLY A 462 3.74 -8.17 4.05
N TYR A 463 4.89 -8.13 4.72
CA TYR A 463 5.10 -8.72 6.05
C TYR A 463 4.68 -7.79 7.20
N GLY A 464 4.46 -6.49 6.93
CA GLY A 464 4.02 -5.52 7.95
C GLY A 464 5.05 -5.32 9.07
N ARG A 465 6.34 -5.42 8.74
CA ARG A 465 7.46 -5.19 9.67
C ARG A 465 8.72 -4.79 8.92
N ALA A 466 9.69 -4.21 9.63
CA ALA A 466 11.06 -4.09 9.14
C ALA A 466 11.70 -5.47 8.91
N GLU A 467 12.61 -5.54 7.95
CA GLU A 467 13.59 -6.61 7.81
C GLU A 467 14.52 -6.66 9.04
N GLN A 468 14.89 -7.87 9.44
CA GLN A 468 15.79 -8.18 10.55
C GLN A 468 17.01 -8.94 10.01
N ALA A 469 18.02 -9.15 10.85
CA ALA A 469 19.21 -9.91 10.45
C ALA A 469 18.86 -11.35 10.03
N GLU A 470 17.83 -11.91 10.65
CA GLU A 470 17.24 -13.22 10.38
C GLU A 470 16.68 -13.35 8.94
N ASP A 471 16.30 -12.24 8.31
CA ASP A 471 15.72 -12.24 6.97
C ASP A 471 16.77 -12.16 5.85
N GLU A 472 18.06 -12.04 6.16
CA GLU A 472 19.12 -11.80 5.17
C GLU A 472 19.12 -12.86 4.05
N CYS A 473 18.94 -14.14 4.40
CA CYS A 473 18.83 -15.22 3.42
C CYS A 473 17.58 -15.09 2.55
N SER A 474 16.42 -14.81 3.15
CA SER A 474 15.15 -14.62 2.42
C SER A 474 15.24 -13.42 1.47
N MET A 475 15.76 -12.29 1.94
CA MET A 475 15.95 -11.09 1.13
C MET A 475 16.92 -11.33 -0.03
N THR A 476 18.00 -12.09 0.19
CA THR A 476 18.92 -12.47 -0.89
C THR A 476 18.22 -13.30 -1.96
N GLN A 477 17.38 -14.27 -1.57
CA GLN A 477 16.62 -15.10 -2.52
C GLN A 477 15.59 -14.27 -3.30
N ILE A 478 14.85 -13.39 -2.62
CA ILE A 478 13.88 -12.48 -3.26
C ILE A 478 14.60 -11.61 -4.30
N GLN A 479 15.73 -11.00 -3.93
CA GLN A 479 16.48 -10.12 -4.82
C GLN A 479 17.07 -10.87 -6.02
N ALA A 480 17.54 -12.10 -5.83
CA ALA A 480 18.01 -12.95 -6.92
C ALA A 480 16.88 -13.29 -7.90
N ALA A 481 15.73 -13.77 -7.41
CA ALA A 481 14.56 -14.08 -8.24
C ALA A 481 14.04 -12.83 -8.97
N PHE A 482 14.06 -11.68 -8.30
CA PHE A 482 13.68 -10.41 -8.91
C PHE A 482 14.62 -10.03 -10.06
N ALA A 483 15.94 -10.15 -9.87
CA ALA A 483 16.92 -9.89 -10.91
C ALA A 483 16.81 -10.87 -12.10
N GLU A 484 16.62 -12.17 -11.83
CA GLU A 484 16.43 -13.21 -12.86
C GLU A 484 15.19 -12.96 -13.73
N SER A 485 14.14 -12.37 -13.15
CA SER A 485 12.92 -11.99 -13.88
C SER A 485 13.06 -10.72 -14.74
N GLY A 486 14.24 -10.08 -14.76
CA GLY A 486 14.41 -8.77 -15.37
C GLY A 486 13.79 -7.63 -14.56
N TYR A 487 13.68 -7.81 -13.24
CA TYR A 487 13.03 -6.87 -12.31
C TYR A 487 11.54 -6.66 -12.56
N ASN A 488 10.85 -7.72 -12.98
CA ASN A 488 9.39 -7.72 -13.15
C ASN A 488 8.67 -7.73 -11.79
N ILE A 489 7.71 -6.82 -11.62
CA ILE A 489 7.06 -6.57 -10.33
C ILE A 489 6.14 -7.72 -9.93
N LYS A 490 5.41 -8.32 -10.87
CA LYS A 490 4.58 -9.51 -10.59
C LYS A 490 5.47 -10.69 -10.15
N ALA A 491 6.63 -10.86 -10.77
CA ALA A 491 7.59 -11.88 -10.35
C ALA A 491 8.15 -11.62 -8.94
N LEU A 492 8.41 -10.36 -8.57
CA LEU A 492 8.76 -9.98 -7.19
C LEU A 492 7.67 -10.37 -6.19
N LEU A 493 6.40 -10.08 -6.51
CA LEU A 493 5.26 -10.43 -5.65
C LEU A 493 5.13 -11.95 -5.47
N VAL A 494 5.38 -12.74 -6.52
CA VAL A 494 5.48 -14.20 -6.39
C VAL A 494 6.68 -14.59 -5.53
N ALA A 495 7.86 -14.02 -5.75
CA ALA A 495 9.06 -14.35 -4.98
C ALA A 495 8.90 -14.10 -3.46
N LEU A 496 8.19 -13.04 -3.07
CA LEU A 496 7.86 -12.76 -1.67
C LEU A 496 7.07 -13.89 -1.00
N THR A 497 6.29 -14.67 -1.76
CA THR A 497 5.52 -15.81 -1.22
C THR A 497 6.35 -17.08 -1.04
N GLN A 498 7.59 -17.10 -1.56
CA GLN A 498 8.46 -18.27 -1.57
C GLN A 498 9.46 -18.25 -0.43
N THR A 499 9.41 -17.24 0.44
CA THR A 499 10.39 -17.09 1.52
C THR A 499 10.02 -17.94 2.71
N ASP A 500 11.04 -18.37 3.45
CA ASP A 500 10.87 -18.99 4.76
C ASP A 500 10.49 -17.97 5.87
N ALA A 501 10.50 -16.67 5.56
CA ALA A 501 10.36 -15.52 6.48
C ALA A 501 8.99 -15.35 7.16
#